data_AF-A0A2T6NVR5-F1
#
_entry.id   AF-A0A2T6NVR5-F1
#
_cell.length_a   1.000
_cell.length_b   1.000
_cell.length_c   1.000
_cell.angle_alpha   90.00
_cell.angle_beta   90.00
_cell.angle_gamma   90.00
#
_symmetry.space_group_name_H-M   'P 1'
#
loop_
_entity.id
_entity.type
_entity.pdbx_description
1 polymer ?
#
loop_
_entity_poly.entity_id
_entity_poly.type
_entity_poly.pdbx_seq_one_letter_code
_entity_poly.pdbx_strand_id
1 'polypeptide(L)'
;MLVGWPRQLTWSDFNDIQSRPDGESEDARISMGFRPGTIRVERDGSEYRFGEMEFSMVLNAAGSWVVASGKTDQLLAHEQGHFDIVGLCYRDLVAEARRLRGSSRNRLIRAMRRQMSEADGRAESLTREYETQTEHGRNASNQQAWQNQIAASRQTGVPLIAPPSLTESP
;
A
#
# COMPACT_ATOMS: atom_id res chain seq x y z
N MET A 1 4.64 10.54 -11.00
CA MET A 1 5.21 9.22 -10.75
C MET A 1 5.06 8.90 -9.28
N LEU A 2 5.10 7.62 -8.94
CA LEU A 2 5.19 7.17 -7.56
C LEU A 2 6.66 6.85 -7.26
N VAL A 3 7.17 7.31 -6.13
CA VAL A 3 8.54 7.08 -5.63
C VAL A 3 8.47 6.34 -4.30
N GLY A 4 9.51 5.56 -3.98
CA GLY A 4 9.58 4.77 -2.74
C GLY A 4 8.96 3.38 -2.83
N TRP A 5 8.23 3.09 -3.91
CA TRP A 5 7.70 1.76 -4.25
C TRP A 5 7.78 1.52 -5.76
N PRO A 6 8.09 0.30 -6.23
CA PRO A 6 8.36 -0.91 -5.45
C PRO A 6 9.77 -0.94 -4.87
N ARG A 7 9.93 -1.58 -3.69
CA ARG A 7 11.23 -1.96 -3.14
C ARG A 7 11.09 -3.15 -2.21
N GLN A 8 12.19 -3.84 -1.97
CA GLN A 8 12.28 -4.92 -0.99
C GLN A 8 12.48 -4.33 0.41
N LEU A 9 11.68 -4.79 1.38
CA LEU A 9 11.84 -4.51 2.80
C LEU A 9 12.94 -5.40 3.38
N THR A 10 13.59 -4.87 4.40
CA THR A 10 14.57 -5.56 5.23
C THR A 10 14.32 -5.23 6.68
N TRP A 11 14.88 -5.99 7.62
CA TRP A 11 14.69 -5.69 9.04
C TRP A 11 15.24 -4.33 9.48
N SER A 12 16.14 -3.70 8.71
CA SER A 12 16.58 -2.33 9.00
C SER A 12 15.52 -1.26 8.71
N ASP A 13 14.40 -1.63 8.08
CA ASP A 13 13.24 -0.75 7.89
C ASP A 13 12.34 -0.65 9.13
N PHE A 14 12.64 -1.43 10.17
CA PHE A 14 11.85 -1.55 11.40
C PHE A 14 12.70 -1.20 12.62
N ASN A 15 12.05 -0.71 13.67
CA ASN A 15 12.70 -0.57 14.97
C ASN A 15 12.60 -1.86 15.77
N ASP A 16 13.72 -2.31 16.31
CA ASP A 16 13.75 -3.46 17.21
C ASP A 16 13.17 -3.09 18.57
N ILE A 17 12.15 -3.83 19.00
CA ILE A 17 11.59 -3.75 20.34
C ILE A 17 11.79 -5.08 21.06
N GLN A 18 11.84 -5.04 22.39
CA GLN A 18 12.11 -6.22 23.21
C GLN A 18 10.85 -7.05 23.47
N SER A 19 9.69 -6.39 23.49
CA SER A 19 8.40 -7.02 23.74
C SER A 19 7.33 -6.34 22.90
N ARG A 20 6.30 -7.10 22.56
CA ARG A 20 5.14 -6.61 21.83
C ARG A 20 4.45 -5.45 22.59
N PRO A 21 3.98 -4.39 21.90
CA PRO A 21 3.18 -3.35 22.53
C PRO A 21 1.84 -3.89 23.06
N ASP A 22 1.30 -3.26 24.09
CA ASP A 22 0.01 -3.66 24.67
C ASP A 22 -1.11 -3.63 23.63
N GLY A 23 -1.89 -4.72 23.57
CA GLY A 23 -3.05 -4.85 22.69
C GLY A 23 -2.74 -5.33 21.27
N GLU A 24 -1.48 -5.49 20.90
CA GLU A 24 -1.09 -6.08 19.62
C GLU A 24 -1.03 -7.63 19.73
N SER A 25 -1.37 -8.33 18.66
CA SER A 25 -1.20 -9.80 18.54
C SER A 25 0.02 -10.18 17.70
N GLU A 26 0.59 -9.21 16.97
CA GLU A 26 1.63 -9.43 15.98
C GLU A 26 3.04 -9.21 16.50
N ASP A 27 4.02 -9.87 15.87
CA ASP A 27 5.43 -9.70 16.20
C ASP A 27 6.13 -8.65 15.34
N ALA A 28 5.43 -8.07 14.36
CA ALA A 28 5.88 -6.92 13.59
C ALA A 28 4.70 -6.04 13.17
N ARG A 29 5.03 -4.81 12.80
CA ARG A 29 4.10 -3.87 12.18
C ARG A 29 4.86 -2.97 11.24
N ILE A 30 4.43 -2.88 9.99
CA ILE A 30 4.88 -1.86 9.04
C ILE A 30 3.90 -0.67 9.02
N SER A 31 4.42 0.55 9.12
CA SER A 31 3.65 1.78 8.94
C SER A 31 4.17 2.55 7.74
N MET A 32 3.24 3.03 6.91
CA MET A 32 3.54 3.75 5.70
C MET A 32 2.51 4.85 5.45
N GLY A 33 2.86 5.80 4.58
CA GLY A 33 1.96 6.86 4.18
C GLY A 33 2.25 7.40 2.80
N PHE A 34 1.30 8.18 2.31
CA PHE A 34 1.38 8.85 1.02
C PHE A 34 1.72 10.33 1.21
N ARG A 35 2.78 10.79 0.55
CA ARG A 35 3.19 12.20 0.60
C ARG A 35 3.22 12.80 -0.80
N PRO A 36 2.50 13.90 -1.06
CA PRO A 36 2.66 14.63 -2.30
C PRO A 36 4.02 15.32 -2.33
N GLY A 37 4.74 15.18 -3.45
CA GLY A 37 5.92 15.97 -3.79
C GLY A 37 5.52 17.12 -4.71
N THR A 38 6.20 17.25 -5.85
CA THR A 38 5.83 18.23 -6.87
C THR A 38 4.47 17.91 -7.49
N ILE A 39 3.52 18.85 -7.41
CA ILE A 39 2.24 18.77 -8.13
C ILE A 39 2.01 20.08 -8.86
N ARG A 40 2.02 20.03 -10.19
CA ARG A 40 1.71 21.17 -11.05
C ARG A 40 0.30 21.06 -11.60
N VAL A 41 -0.43 22.16 -11.53
CA VAL A 41 -1.75 22.30 -12.15
C VAL A 41 -1.58 23.17 -13.39
N GLU A 42 -1.96 22.62 -14.53
CA GLU A 42 -1.86 23.23 -15.84
C GLU A 42 -3.24 23.53 -16.39
N ARG A 43 -3.31 24.51 -17.29
CA ARG A 43 -4.51 24.78 -18.08
C ARG A 43 -4.51 23.87 -19.31
N ASP A 44 -5.64 23.25 -19.60
CA ASP A 44 -5.89 22.37 -20.74
C ASP A 44 -7.14 22.87 -21.46
N GLY A 45 -6.97 23.79 -22.40
CA GLY A 45 -8.08 24.52 -23.04
C GLY A 45 -8.91 25.34 -22.04
N SER A 46 -10.21 25.02 -21.92
CA SER A 46 -11.12 25.63 -20.95
C SER A 46 -11.07 24.98 -19.56
N GLU A 47 -10.33 23.88 -19.41
CA GLU A 47 -10.23 23.10 -18.18
C GLU A 47 -8.85 23.19 -17.54
N TYR A 48 -8.70 22.50 -16.42
CA TYR A 48 -7.46 22.30 -15.70
C TYR A 48 -7.17 20.81 -15.55
N ARG A 49 -5.89 20.47 -15.59
CA ARG A 49 -5.37 19.12 -15.35
C ARG A 49 -4.16 19.15 -14.45
N PHE A 50 -3.74 18.00 -13.96
CA PHE A 50 -2.42 17.87 -13.37
C PHE A 50 -1.38 17.63 -14.47
N GLY A 51 -0.31 18.42 -14.43
CA GLY A 51 0.87 18.27 -15.27
C GLY A 51 1.88 17.33 -14.63
N GLU A 52 3.07 17.84 -14.36
CA GLU A 52 4.03 17.13 -13.53
C GLU A 52 3.44 16.80 -12.15
N MET A 53 3.56 15.53 -11.79
CA MET A 53 3.14 15.01 -10.49
C MET A 53 4.18 14.04 -9.97
N GLU A 54 4.52 14.19 -8.71
CA GLU A 54 5.32 13.25 -7.94
C GLU A 54 4.61 12.98 -6.62
N PHE A 55 4.56 11.70 -6.26
CA PHE A 55 4.08 11.25 -4.97
C PHE A 55 5.08 10.25 -4.43
N SER A 56 5.26 10.25 -3.11
CA SER A 56 6.13 9.33 -2.42
C SER A 56 5.33 8.44 -1.49
N MET A 57 5.55 7.14 -1.60
CA MET A 57 5.21 6.21 -0.53
C MET A 57 6.38 6.21 0.45
N VAL A 58 6.11 6.57 1.70
CA VAL A 58 7.13 6.69 2.74
C VAL A 58 6.85 5.72 3.86
N LEU A 59 7.90 5.12 4.41
CA LEU A 59 7.78 4.41 5.68
C LEU A 59 7.74 5.41 6.82
N ASN A 60 6.85 5.16 7.78
CA ASN A 60 6.81 5.86 9.03
C ASN A 60 7.60 5.05 10.06
N ALA A 61 8.90 5.33 10.18
CA ALA A 61 9.79 4.62 11.09
C ALA A 61 9.21 4.54 12.52
N ALA A 62 8.66 5.63 13.06
CA ALA A 62 8.09 5.64 14.40
C ALA A 62 6.90 4.67 14.60
N GLY A 63 6.20 4.32 13.51
CA GLY A 63 5.11 3.34 13.53
C GLY A 63 5.51 1.95 13.03
N SER A 64 6.78 1.75 12.65
CA SER A 64 7.30 0.49 12.14
C SER A 64 8.21 -0.17 13.16
N TRP A 65 7.84 -1.37 13.61
CA TRP A 65 8.57 -2.08 14.67
C TRP A 65 8.52 -3.60 14.47
N VAL A 66 9.44 -4.31 15.11
CA VAL A 66 9.51 -5.77 15.16
C VAL A 66 10.02 -6.23 16.53
N VAL A 67 9.40 -7.26 17.10
CA VAL A 67 9.92 -7.94 18.29
C VAL A 67 11.20 -8.66 17.89
N ALA A 68 12.33 -8.30 18.49
CA ALA A 68 13.65 -8.74 18.03
C ALA A 68 13.78 -10.27 17.91
N SER A 69 13.15 -11.03 18.81
CA SER A 69 13.13 -12.50 18.79
C SER A 69 12.15 -13.13 17.79
N GLY A 70 11.21 -12.34 17.23
CA GLY A 70 10.19 -12.80 16.28
C GLY A 70 10.60 -12.69 14.81
N LYS A 71 11.81 -12.16 14.53
CA LYS A 71 12.31 -11.98 13.15
C LYS A 71 12.44 -13.31 12.43
N THR A 72 11.66 -13.48 11.37
CA THR A 72 11.74 -14.63 10.44
C THR A 72 11.53 -14.16 9.01
N ASP A 73 12.04 -14.89 8.02
CA ASP A 73 11.82 -14.54 6.61
C ASP A 73 10.32 -14.56 6.25
N GLN A 74 9.54 -15.45 6.89
CA GLN A 74 8.09 -15.51 6.73
C GLN A 74 7.41 -14.23 7.24
N LEU A 75 7.77 -13.75 8.43
CA LEU A 75 7.22 -12.51 8.98
C LEU A 75 7.62 -11.30 8.11
N LEU A 76 8.87 -11.23 7.64
CA LEU A 76 9.30 -10.16 6.74
C LEU A 76 8.53 -10.19 5.41
N ALA A 77 8.29 -11.38 4.87
CA ALA A 77 7.48 -11.55 3.67
C ALA A 77 6.01 -11.15 3.90
N HIS A 78 5.50 -11.35 5.11
CA HIS A 78 4.17 -10.91 5.49
C HIS A 78 4.07 -9.37 5.47
N GLU A 79 5.00 -8.68 6.13
CA GLU A 79 5.09 -7.21 6.13
C GLU A 79 5.34 -6.62 4.73
N GLN A 80 6.12 -7.31 3.89
CA GLN A 80 6.30 -6.95 2.48
C GLN A 80 4.96 -6.98 1.72
N GLY A 81 4.07 -7.91 2.05
CA GLY A 81 2.73 -7.98 1.46
C GLY A 81 1.90 -6.75 1.78
N HIS A 82 1.86 -6.32 3.04
CA HIS A 82 1.21 -5.05 3.45
C HIS A 82 1.75 -3.86 2.67
N PHE A 83 3.09 -3.77 2.56
CA PHE A 83 3.76 -2.71 1.81
C PHE A 83 3.40 -2.73 0.32
N ASP A 84 3.39 -3.90 -0.32
CA ASP A 84 3.05 -4.00 -1.73
C ASP A 84 1.58 -3.73 -2.03
N ILE A 85 0.65 -4.13 -1.15
CA ILE A 85 -0.78 -3.84 -1.27
C ILE A 85 -1.02 -2.33 -1.31
N VAL A 86 -0.45 -1.59 -0.34
CA VAL A 86 -0.61 -0.13 -0.27
C VAL A 86 0.08 0.54 -1.47
N GLY A 87 1.28 0.08 -1.84
CA GLY A 87 2.02 0.59 -3.00
C GLY A 87 1.25 0.45 -4.32
N LEU A 88 0.56 -0.68 -4.51
CA LEU A 88 -0.31 -0.92 -5.67
C LEU A 88 -1.51 0.03 -5.69
N CYS A 89 -2.19 0.22 -4.56
CA CYS A 89 -3.29 1.20 -4.46
C CYS A 89 -2.82 2.63 -4.79
N TYR A 90 -1.63 3.03 -4.32
CA TYR A 90 -1.06 4.33 -4.64
C TYR A 90 -0.58 4.46 -6.09
N ARG A 91 -0.07 3.38 -6.70
CA ARG A 91 0.23 3.35 -8.14
C ARG A 91 -1.02 3.65 -8.95
N ASP A 92 -2.13 2.98 -8.62
CA ASP A 92 -3.40 3.13 -9.32
C ASP A 92 -3.97 4.54 -9.14
N LEU A 93 -3.94 5.08 -7.91
CA LEU A 93 -4.27 6.48 -7.64
C LEU A 93 -3.50 7.45 -8.53
N VAL A 94 -2.18 7.29 -8.66
CA VAL A 94 -1.34 8.18 -9.49
C VAL A 94 -1.71 8.05 -10.98
N ALA A 95 -2.08 6.85 -11.44
CA ALA A 95 -2.54 6.64 -12.81
C ALA A 95 -3.88 7.35 -13.07
N GLU A 96 -4.85 7.24 -12.14
CA GLU A 96 -6.14 7.91 -12.25
C GLU A 96 -6.03 9.43 -12.12
N ALA A 97 -5.18 9.92 -11.21
CA ALA A 97 -4.93 11.35 -11.02
C ALA A 97 -4.51 12.05 -12.32
N ARG A 98 -3.74 11.38 -13.19
CA ARG A 98 -3.29 11.92 -14.49
C ARG A 98 -4.44 12.16 -15.47
N ARG A 99 -5.54 11.41 -15.30
CA ARG A 99 -6.72 11.50 -16.17
C ARG A 99 -7.72 12.54 -15.68
N LEU A 100 -7.56 13.03 -14.44
CA LEU A 100 -8.46 14.03 -13.89
C LEU A 100 -8.45 15.33 -14.71
N ARG A 101 -9.66 15.87 -14.87
CA ARG A 101 -9.92 17.20 -15.42
C ARG A 101 -10.87 17.94 -14.50
N GLY A 102 -10.81 19.26 -14.53
CA GLY A 102 -11.74 20.09 -13.78
C GLY A 102 -11.93 21.45 -14.42
N SER A 103 -13.17 21.93 -14.44
CA SER A 103 -13.51 23.27 -14.97
C SER A 103 -12.91 24.43 -14.16
N SER A 104 -12.33 24.14 -12.99
CA SER A 104 -11.49 25.06 -12.21
C SER A 104 -10.45 24.29 -11.41
N ARG A 105 -9.38 24.97 -10.99
CA ARG A 105 -8.37 24.40 -10.08
C ARG A 105 -8.99 23.77 -8.84
N ASN A 106 -10.00 24.43 -8.25
CA ASN A 106 -10.69 23.94 -7.06
C ASN A 106 -11.50 22.66 -7.33
N ARG A 107 -12.13 22.54 -8.50
CA ARG A 107 -12.82 21.30 -8.91
C ARG A 107 -11.82 20.15 -9.08
N LEU A 108 -10.70 20.40 -9.74
CA LEU A 108 -9.64 19.43 -9.94
C LEU A 108 -9.05 18.92 -8.61
N ILE A 109 -8.73 19.83 -7.69
CA ILE A 109 -8.20 19.48 -6.36
C ILE A 109 -9.22 18.66 -5.55
N ARG A 110 -10.51 19.01 -5.59
CA ARG A 110 -11.55 18.20 -4.94
C ARG A 110 -11.67 16.80 -5.53
N ALA A 111 -11.56 16.67 -6.86
CA ALA A 111 -11.57 15.37 -7.51
C ALA A 111 -10.36 14.52 -7.06
N MET A 112 -9.17 15.13 -6.96
CA MET A 112 -7.97 14.45 -6.44
C MET A 112 -8.17 13.97 -5.01
N ARG A 113 -8.68 14.82 -4.11
CA ARG A 113 -8.93 14.44 -2.70
C ARG A 113 -9.89 13.27 -2.57
N ARG A 114 -10.93 13.21 -3.42
CA ARG A 114 -11.86 12.09 -3.45
C ARG A 114 -11.15 10.80 -3.86
N GLN A 115 -10.35 10.84 -4.92
CA GLN A 115 -9.58 9.68 -5.38
C GLN A 115 -8.56 9.21 -4.35
N MET A 116 -7.91 10.13 -3.63
CA MET A 116 -7.02 9.78 -2.50
C MET A 116 -7.79 9.02 -1.41
N SER A 117 -8.96 9.53 -0.99
CA SER A 117 -9.79 8.86 0.01
C SER A 117 -10.29 7.48 -0.44
N GLU A 118 -10.62 7.33 -1.73
CA GLU A 118 -11.02 6.04 -2.30
C GLU A 118 -9.84 5.05 -2.32
N ALA A 119 -8.62 5.52 -2.65
CA ALA A 119 -7.42 4.71 -2.65
C ALA A 119 -7.01 4.28 -1.24
N ASP A 120 -7.09 5.17 -0.26
CA ASP A 120 -6.82 4.85 1.16
C ASP A 120 -7.83 3.81 1.67
N GLY A 121 -9.13 4.00 1.41
CA GLY A 121 -10.15 3.02 1.79
C GLY A 121 -9.96 1.66 1.14
N ARG A 122 -9.52 1.62 -0.13
CA ARG A 122 -9.17 0.36 -0.82
C ARG A 122 -7.95 -0.31 -0.20
N ALA A 123 -6.90 0.46 0.09
CA ALA A 123 -5.68 -0.05 0.71
C ALA A 123 -5.97 -0.66 2.09
N GLU A 124 -6.74 0.05 2.93
CA GLU A 124 -7.19 -0.46 4.22
C GLU A 124 -8.02 -1.74 4.08
N SER A 125 -8.95 -1.79 3.13
CA SER A 125 -9.78 -2.97 2.91
C SER A 125 -8.96 -4.20 2.51
N LEU A 126 -8.05 -4.04 1.55
CA LEU A 126 -7.19 -5.13 1.08
C LEU A 126 -6.19 -5.58 2.14
N THR A 127 -5.63 -4.64 2.91
CA THR A 127 -4.75 -4.93 4.05
C THR A 127 -5.47 -5.77 5.10
N ARG A 128 -6.71 -5.40 5.49
CA ARG A 128 -7.52 -6.18 6.44
C ARG A 128 -7.86 -7.57 5.91
N GLU A 129 -8.19 -7.67 4.63
CA GLU A 129 -8.51 -8.96 4.02
C GLU A 129 -7.28 -9.87 3.94
N TYR A 130 -6.14 -9.32 3.55
CA TYR A 130 -4.85 -10.01 3.57
C TYR A 130 -4.48 -10.49 4.97
N GLU A 131 -4.60 -9.63 5.99
CA GLU A 131 -4.37 -9.97 7.39
C GLU A 131 -5.24 -11.15 7.83
N THR A 132 -6.54 -11.08 7.52
CA THR A 132 -7.53 -12.09 7.88
C THR A 132 -7.25 -13.42 7.19
N GLN A 133 -7.07 -13.41 5.86
CA GLN A 133 -6.89 -14.63 5.07
C GLN A 133 -5.55 -15.31 5.36
N THR A 134 -4.49 -14.54 5.61
CA THR A 134 -3.18 -15.10 5.95
C THR A 134 -3.05 -15.45 7.42
N GLU A 135 -4.07 -15.18 8.25
CA GLU A 135 -4.02 -15.32 9.70
C GLU A 135 -2.80 -14.62 10.31
N HIS A 136 -2.57 -13.39 9.88
CA HIS A 136 -1.38 -12.61 10.21
C HIS A 136 -0.08 -13.31 9.80
N GLY A 137 -0.07 -13.83 8.56
CA GLY A 137 1.08 -14.52 7.97
C GLY A 137 1.26 -15.98 8.38
N ARG A 138 0.42 -16.55 9.26
CA ARG A 138 0.50 -17.95 9.70
C ARG A 138 0.00 -18.96 8.65
N ASN A 139 -0.93 -18.57 7.80
CA ASN A 139 -1.47 -19.41 6.72
C ASN A 139 -0.61 -19.25 5.45
N ALA A 140 0.36 -20.15 5.26
CA ALA A 140 1.30 -20.13 4.14
C ALA A 140 0.63 -20.26 2.76
N SER A 141 -0.47 -21.01 2.65
CA SER A 141 -1.20 -21.19 1.39
C SER A 141 -1.84 -19.88 0.93
N ASN A 142 -2.55 -19.18 1.83
CA ASN A 142 -3.13 -17.87 1.53
C ASN A 142 -2.03 -16.81 1.35
N GLN A 143 -0.95 -16.88 2.12
CA GLN A 143 0.22 -16.00 1.94
C GLN A 143 0.78 -16.09 0.50
N GLN A 144 0.95 -17.32 -0.01
CA GLN A 144 1.42 -17.55 -1.38
C GLN A 144 0.41 -17.08 -2.43
N ALA A 145 -0.90 -17.31 -2.21
CA ALA A 145 -1.95 -16.84 -3.11
C ALA A 145 -1.92 -15.32 -3.27
N TRP A 146 -1.77 -14.59 -2.15
CA TRP A 146 -1.61 -13.14 -2.16
C TRP A 146 -0.34 -12.69 -2.84
N GLN A 147 0.80 -13.32 -2.57
CA GLN A 147 2.06 -13.00 -3.25
C GLN A 147 1.95 -13.14 -4.78
N ASN A 148 1.30 -14.20 -5.26
CA ASN A 148 1.05 -14.40 -6.69
C ASN A 148 0.17 -13.29 -7.27
N GLN A 149 -0.90 -12.91 -6.55
CA GLN A 149 -1.84 -11.90 -6.99
C GLN A 149 -1.23 -10.48 -6.98
N ILE A 150 -0.38 -10.18 -5.99
CA ILE A 150 0.44 -8.97 -5.93
C ILE A 150 1.40 -8.93 -7.11
N ALA A 151 2.16 -10.00 -7.36
CA ALA A 151 3.10 -10.08 -8.48
C ALA A 151 2.39 -9.90 -9.83
N ALA A 152 1.24 -10.55 -10.03
CA ALA A 152 0.43 -10.42 -11.23
C ALA A 152 -0.07 -8.98 -11.42
N SER A 153 -0.58 -8.34 -10.36
CA SER A 153 -1.01 -6.94 -10.40
C SER A 153 0.16 -6.00 -10.72
N ARG A 154 1.35 -6.23 -10.14
CA ARG A 154 2.56 -5.47 -10.42
C ARG A 154 2.97 -5.58 -11.89
N GLN A 155 2.94 -6.77 -12.47
CA GLN A 155 3.36 -7.02 -13.85
C GLN A 155 2.36 -6.48 -14.89
N THR A 156 1.06 -6.67 -14.65
CA THR A 156 0.01 -6.33 -15.62
C THR A 156 -0.45 -4.88 -15.54
N GLY A 157 -0.22 -4.21 -14.41
CA GLY A 157 -0.77 -2.87 -14.14
C GLY A 157 -2.28 -2.88 -13.82
N VAL A 158 -2.90 -4.05 -13.72
CA VAL A 158 -4.31 -4.19 -13.32
C VAL A 158 -4.44 -3.97 -11.82
N PRO A 159 -5.50 -3.30 -11.33
CA PRO A 159 -5.73 -3.11 -9.90
C PRO A 159 -5.77 -4.43 -9.13
N LEU A 160 -5.14 -4.45 -7.94
CA LEU A 160 -5.09 -5.63 -7.08
C LEU A 160 -6.48 -6.02 -6.60
N ILE A 161 -6.85 -7.29 -6.76
CA ILE A 161 -8.05 -7.90 -6.20
C ILE A 161 -7.58 -8.98 -5.23
N ALA A 162 -8.27 -9.16 -4.10
CA ALA A 162 -7.95 -10.24 -3.19
C ALA A 162 -8.14 -11.61 -3.87
N PRO A 163 -7.19 -12.56 -3.70
CA PRO A 163 -7.44 -13.93 -4.10
C PRO A 163 -8.58 -14.53 -3.25
N PRO A 164 -9.26 -15.57 -3.76
CA PRO A 164 -10.21 -16.32 -2.95
C PRO A 164 -9.46 -16.96 -1.77
N SER A 165 -10.07 -16.94 -0.58
CA SER A 165 -9.52 -17.64 0.58
C SER A 165 -9.49 -19.15 0.30
N LEU A 166 -8.31 -19.73 0.43
CA LEU A 166 -8.12 -21.18 0.36
C LEU A 166 -8.45 -21.73 1.75
N THR A 167 -9.68 -22.18 1.95
CA THR A 167 -10.01 -22.99 3.13
C THR A 167 -9.19 -24.28 3.07
N GLU A 168 -8.58 -24.69 4.18
CA GLU A 168 -8.02 -26.04 4.27
C GLU A 168 -9.11 -27.04 3.87
N SER A 169 -8.77 -27.95 2.95
CA SER A 169 -9.65 -29.09 2.68
C SER A 169 -9.76 -29.90 3.98
N PRO A 170 -10.97 -30.38 4.34
CA PRO A 170 -11.19 -31.13 5.58
C PRO A 170 -10.34 -32.40 5.68
#